data_AF-A0A367CEV2-F1
#
_entry.id   AF-A0A367CEV2-F1
#
_cell.length_a   1.000
_cell.length_b   1.000
_cell.length_c   1.000
_cell.angle_alpha   90.00
_cell.angle_beta   90.00
_cell.angle_gamma   90.00
#
_symmetry.space_group_name_H-M   'P 1'
#
loop_
_entity.id
_entity.type
_entity.pdbx_description
1 polymer ?
#
loop_
_entity_poly.entity_id
_entity_poly.type
_entity_poly.pdbx_seq_one_letter_code
_entity_poly.pdbx_strand_id
1 'polypeptide(L)'
;MKQDDGRIVWKNLSDLKLILLINQFIEKHGIKSSRQYQRKLSENPNSAPSMWFINQKYGSWKNLLVSLGCDNGEYGKWAKISEKDLLKIVESFITVEKITSQRMYEKKSVGKDVPSLSTLKKRFGDVRHLFRKNTEEPLLTDFELLLELRNELIRLRLQDDLSMTKFRKLAESQNLPSVDTIMKRTNKNWEELMTEIGFDYRRIKIYKQRNNLSIKKKTK
;
A
#
# COMPACT_ATOMS: atom_id res chain seq x y z
N MET A 1 -0.22 9.95 -67.59
CA MET A 1 -0.43 8.94 -66.52
C MET A 1 -0.03 9.59 -65.20
N LYS A 2 -0.95 9.72 -64.23
CA LYS A 2 -0.62 10.28 -62.92
C LYS A 2 0.22 9.26 -62.15
N GLN A 3 1.40 9.67 -61.69
CA GLN A 3 2.27 8.85 -60.85
C GLN A 3 1.50 8.50 -59.57
N ASP A 4 1.41 7.20 -59.28
CA ASP A 4 0.78 6.67 -58.07
C ASP A 4 1.70 7.00 -56.89
N ASP A 5 1.37 8.07 -56.17
CA ASP A 5 2.04 8.47 -54.93
C ASP A 5 1.75 7.35 -53.93
N GLY A 6 2.70 6.43 -53.72
CA GLY A 6 2.58 5.18 -52.94
C GLY A 6 2.26 5.36 -51.45
N ARG A 7 1.73 6.52 -51.06
CA ARG A 7 1.18 6.83 -49.74
C ARG A 7 -0.18 6.15 -49.59
N ILE A 8 -0.30 5.31 -48.58
CA ILE A 8 -1.57 4.66 -48.25
C ILE A 8 -2.56 5.74 -47.78
N VAL A 9 -3.58 6.02 -48.60
CA VAL A 9 -4.67 6.90 -48.22
C VAL A 9 -5.73 6.10 -47.49
N TRP A 10 -5.61 6.02 -46.16
CA TRP A 10 -6.55 5.30 -45.29
C TRP A 10 -8.01 5.72 -45.49
N LYS A 11 -8.27 6.97 -45.91
CA LYS A 11 -9.61 7.50 -46.20
C LYS A 11 -10.31 6.81 -47.38
N ASN A 12 -9.56 6.20 -48.29
CA ASN A 12 -10.09 5.55 -49.49
C ASN A 12 -10.48 4.09 -49.25
N LEU A 13 -10.13 3.52 -48.08
CA LEU A 13 -10.50 2.17 -47.71
C LEU A 13 -11.92 2.15 -47.12
N SER A 14 -12.67 1.09 -47.46
CA SER A 14 -13.95 0.82 -46.80
C SER A 14 -13.76 0.59 -45.31
N ASP A 15 -14.81 0.83 -44.54
CA ASP A 15 -14.78 0.69 -43.09
C ASP A 15 -14.37 -0.73 -42.66
N LEU A 16 -14.95 -1.74 -43.31
CA LEU A 16 -14.64 -3.15 -43.07
C LEU A 16 -13.16 -3.48 -43.35
N LYS A 17 -12.57 -2.93 -44.43
CA LYS A 17 -11.14 -3.13 -44.73
C LYS A 17 -10.24 -2.49 -43.67
N LEU A 18 -10.60 -1.31 -43.18
CA LEU A 18 -9.86 -0.63 -42.11
C LEU A 18 -9.93 -1.39 -40.80
N ILE A 19 -11.13 -1.86 -40.41
CA ILE A 19 -11.35 -2.66 -39.21
C ILE A 19 -10.52 -3.94 -39.26
N LEU A 20 -10.57 -4.69 -40.37
CA LEU A 20 -9.79 -5.92 -40.53
C LEU A 20 -8.28 -5.66 -40.44
N LEU A 21 -7.79 -4.60 -41.09
CA LEU A 21 -6.38 -4.25 -41.10
C LEU A 21 -5.88 -3.85 -39.70
N ILE A 22 -6.67 -3.05 -38.97
CA ILE A 22 -6.35 -2.68 -37.59
C ILE A 22 -6.39 -3.91 -36.70
N ASN A 23 -7.38 -4.81 -36.86
CA ASN A 23 -7.48 -6.03 -36.06
C ASN A 23 -6.26 -6.94 -36.28
N GLN A 24 -5.88 -7.18 -37.53
CA GLN A 24 -4.70 -7.99 -37.86
C GLN A 24 -3.43 -7.41 -37.25
N PHE A 25 -3.28 -6.09 -37.23
CA PHE A 25 -2.14 -5.44 -36.58
C PHE A 25 -2.16 -5.62 -35.05
N ILE A 26 -3.33 -5.50 -34.42
CA ILE A 26 -3.53 -5.72 -32.98
C ILE A 26 -3.16 -7.16 -32.60
N GLU A 27 -3.69 -8.14 -33.34
CA GLU A 27 -3.46 -9.57 -33.10
C GLU A 27 -1.99 -9.93 -33.32
N LYS A 28 -1.40 -9.52 -34.44
CA LYS A 28 0.00 -9.80 -34.80
C LYS A 28 1.00 -9.37 -33.72
N HIS A 29 0.70 -8.26 -33.04
CA HIS A 29 1.60 -7.68 -32.02
C HIS A 29 1.12 -7.86 -30.58
N GLY A 30 0.02 -8.59 -30.35
CA GLY A 30 -0.55 -8.82 -29.03
C GLY A 30 -0.89 -7.52 -28.28
N ILE A 31 -1.42 -6.53 -29.01
CA ILE A 31 -1.65 -5.17 -28.48
C ILE A 31 -2.86 -5.17 -27.55
N LYS A 32 -2.66 -4.72 -26.31
CA LYS A 32 -3.72 -4.63 -25.28
C LYS A 32 -4.08 -3.20 -24.88
N SER A 33 -3.38 -2.20 -25.41
CA SER A 33 -3.60 -0.79 -25.05
C SER A 33 -3.22 0.16 -26.17
N SER A 34 -3.82 1.36 -26.17
CA SER A 34 -3.52 2.43 -27.13
C SER A 34 -2.05 2.85 -27.12
N ARG A 35 -1.38 2.84 -25.96
CA ARG A 35 0.06 3.13 -25.85
C ARG A 35 0.91 2.06 -26.52
N GLN A 36 0.56 0.79 -26.31
CA GLN A 36 1.25 -0.31 -27.00
C GLN A 36 1.05 -0.24 -28.51
N TYR A 37 -0.16 0.13 -28.96
CA TYR A 37 -0.45 0.36 -30.37
C TYR A 37 0.46 1.43 -30.95
N GLN A 38 0.52 2.62 -30.33
CA GLN A 38 1.37 3.72 -30.80
C GLN A 38 2.85 3.32 -30.86
N ARG A 39 3.36 2.64 -29.83
CA ARG A 39 4.74 2.15 -29.79
C ARG A 39 5.03 1.14 -30.90
N LYS A 40 4.13 0.18 -31.12
CA LYS A 40 4.29 -0.83 -32.17
C LYS A 40 4.15 -0.23 -33.57
N LEU A 41 3.32 0.79 -33.73
CA LEU A 41 3.21 1.53 -34.98
C LEU A 41 4.47 2.36 -35.28
N SER A 42 5.12 2.94 -34.27
CA SER A 42 6.41 3.61 -34.49
C SER A 42 7.53 2.64 -34.90
N GLU A 43 7.47 1.39 -34.44
CA GLU A 43 8.39 0.32 -34.86
C GLU A 43 8.06 -0.22 -36.26
N ASN A 44 6.80 -0.11 -36.70
CA ASN A 44 6.29 -0.64 -37.97
C ASN A 44 5.51 0.45 -38.73
N PRO A 45 6.18 1.49 -39.26
CA PRO A 45 5.50 2.59 -39.94
C PRO A 45 4.68 2.07 -41.14
N ASN A 46 3.56 2.73 -41.43
CA ASN A 46 2.63 2.43 -42.53
C ASN A 46 1.90 1.07 -42.46
N SER A 47 2.14 0.25 -41.44
CA SER A 47 1.46 -1.05 -41.28
C SER A 47 0.00 -0.92 -40.83
N ALA A 48 -0.34 0.17 -40.13
CA ALA A 48 -1.70 0.47 -39.69
C ALA A 48 -1.95 1.99 -39.58
N PRO A 49 -3.21 2.45 -39.54
CA PRO A 49 -3.55 3.86 -39.37
C PRO A 49 -3.01 4.44 -38.05
N SER A 50 -2.70 5.74 -38.06
CA SER A 50 -2.25 6.44 -36.86
C SER A 50 -3.36 6.55 -35.80
N MET A 51 -2.96 6.75 -34.54
CA MET A 51 -3.93 6.99 -33.46
C MET A 51 -4.78 8.24 -33.72
N TRP A 52 -4.21 9.26 -34.38
CA TRP A 52 -4.97 10.44 -34.79
C TRP A 52 -6.09 10.07 -35.77
N PHE A 53 -5.80 9.24 -36.77
CA PHE A 53 -6.81 8.77 -37.72
C PHE A 53 -7.89 7.93 -37.02
N ILE A 54 -7.49 7.05 -36.10
CA ILE A 54 -8.42 6.25 -35.29
C ILE A 54 -9.36 7.15 -34.48
N ASN A 55 -8.83 8.17 -33.81
CA ASN A 55 -9.65 9.10 -33.02
C ASN A 55 -10.59 9.93 -33.90
N GLN A 56 -10.14 10.36 -35.08
CA GLN A 56 -10.99 11.09 -36.03
C GLN A 56 -12.15 10.22 -36.55
N LYS A 57 -11.87 8.96 -36.87
CA LYS A 57 -12.84 8.08 -37.52
C LYS A 57 -13.78 7.34 -36.55
N TYR A 58 -13.25 6.85 -35.44
CA TYR A 58 -13.99 6.05 -34.46
C TYR A 58 -14.28 6.83 -33.16
N GLY A 59 -13.77 8.06 -33.03
CA GLY A 59 -13.91 8.90 -31.83
C GLY A 59 -12.90 8.58 -30.73
N SER A 60 -12.64 7.29 -30.46
CA SER A 60 -11.63 6.87 -29.48
C SER A 60 -11.12 5.45 -29.73
N TRP A 61 -9.97 5.12 -29.13
CA TRP A 61 -9.47 3.73 -29.06
C TRP A 61 -10.52 2.76 -28.50
N LYS A 62 -11.31 3.19 -27.51
CA LYS A 62 -12.35 2.35 -26.92
C LYS A 62 -13.46 2.05 -27.91
N ASN A 63 -13.95 3.06 -28.62
CA ASN A 63 -15.01 2.89 -29.62
C ASN A 63 -14.53 2.02 -30.78
N LEU A 64 -13.25 2.13 -31.18
CA LEU A 64 -12.64 1.22 -32.14
C LEU A 64 -12.71 -0.23 -31.64
N LEU A 65 -12.34 -0.50 -30.37
CA LEU A 65 -12.43 -1.85 -29.80
C LEU A 65 -13.88 -2.37 -29.78
N VAL A 66 -14.86 -1.51 -29.52
CA VAL A 66 -16.30 -1.84 -29.66
C VAL A 66 -16.64 -2.24 -31.09
N SER A 67 -16.22 -1.45 -32.09
CA SER A 67 -16.44 -1.76 -33.50
C SER A 67 -15.73 -3.05 -33.95
N LEU A 68 -14.62 -3.41 -33.31
CA LEU A 68 -13.88 -4.66 -33.54
C LEU A 68 -14.53 -5.87 -32.84
N GLY A 69 -15.54 -5.68 -32.00
CA GLY A 69 -16.08 -6.73 -31.14
C GLY A 69 -15.11 -7.15 -30.02
N CYS A 70 -14.05 -6.37 -29.80
CA CYS A 70 -13.03 -6.57 -28.77
C CYS A 70 -13.29 -5.72 -27.51
N ASP A 71 -14.51 -5.19 -27.31
CA ASP A 71 -14.81 -4.43 -26.11
C ASP A 71 -14.74 -5.35 -24.89
N ASN A 72 -13.65 -5.21 -24.15
CA ASN A 72 -13.55 -5.72 -22.81
C ASN A 72 -14.53 -4.88 -21.97
N GLY A 73 -15.79 -5.32 -21.89
CA GLY A 73 -16.88 -4.74 -21.09
C GLY A 73 -16.58 -4.62 -19.58
N GLU A 74 -15.34 -4.80 -19.18
CA GLU A 74 -14.77 -4.61 -17.85
C GLU A 74 -14.65 -3.14 -17.45
N TYR A 75 -14.69 -2.19 -18.39
CA TYR A 75 -14.62 -0.77 -18.08
C TYR A 75 -15.90 -0.33 -17.33
N GLY A 76 -15.80 -0.25 -16.00
CA GLY A 76 -16.93 0.00 -15.12
C GLY A 76 -17.55 -1.26 -14.50
N LYS A 77 -16.92 -2.44 -14.60
CA LYS A 77 -17.32 -3.66 -13.86
C LYS A 77 -17.58 -3.35 -12.39
N TRP A 78 -16.62 -2.70 -11.74
CA TRP A 78 -16.70 -2.29 -10.34
C TRP A 78 -17.76 -1.19 -10.07
N ALA A 79 -18.18 -0.45 -11.10
CA ALA A 79 -19.23 0.55 -10.97
C ALA A 79 -20.63 -0.08 -10.89
N LYS A 80 -20.85 -1.21 -11.57
CA LYS A 80 -22.14 -1.91 -11.63
C LYS A 80 -22.38 -2.86 -10.44
N ILE A 81 -21.31 -3.31 -9.79
CA ILE A 81 -21.38 -4.20 -8.62
C ILE A 81 -21.94 -3.42 -7.42
N SER A 82 -22.70 -4.07 -6.54
CA SER A 82 -23.19 -3.44 -5.30
C SER A 82 -22.04 -3.12 -4.34
N GLU A 83 -22.20 -2.14 -3.46
CA GLU A 83 -21.15 -1.83 -2.47
C GLU A 83 -20.83 -3.02 -1.56
N LYS A 84 -21.84 -3.77 -1.13
CA LYS A 84 -21.69 -4.94 -0.26
C LYS A 84 -20.88 -6.05 -0.93
N ASP A 85 -21.17 -6.34 -2.20
CA ASP A 85 -20.46 -7.39 -2.92
C ASP A 85 -19.03 -6.96 -3.28
N LEU A 86 -18.85 -5.68 -3.61
CA LEU A 86 -17.52 -5.11 -3.84
C LEU A 86 -16.66 -5.20 -2.58
N LEU A 87 -17.22 -4.90 -1.40
CA LEU A 87 -16.53 -5.05 -0.12
C LEU A 87 -16.12 -6.50 0.13
N LYS A 88 -17.02 -7.47 -0.05
CA LYS A 88 -16.69 -8.90 0.11
C LYS A 88 -15.53 -9.34 -0.79
N ILE A 89 -15.50 -8.90 -2.04
CA ILE A 89 -14.42 -9.21 -2.99
C ILE A 89 -13.09 -8.64 -2.46
N VAL A 90 -13.10 -7.41 -1.98
CA VAL A 90 -11.90 -6.72 -1.49
C VAL A 90 -11.41 -7.32 -0.17
N GLU A 91 -12.31 -7.58 0.77
CA GLU A 91 -12.01 -8.19 2.07
C GLU A 91 -11.44 -9.59 1.90
N SER A 92 -12.07 -10.43 1.06
CA SER A 92 -11.55 -11.77 0.78
C SER A 92 -10.14 -11.73 0.17
N PHE A 93 -9.88 -10.81 -0.77
CA PHE A 93 -8.55 -10.61 -1.33
C PHE A 93 -7.55 -10.15 -0.27
N ILE A 94 -7.91 -9.20 0.58
CA ILE A 94 -7.06 -8.70 1.68
C ILE A 94 -6.70 -9.82 2.64
N THR A 95 -7.65 -10.66 3.02
CA THR A 95 -7.44 -11.79 3.92
C THR A 95 -6.55 -12.87 3.30
N VAL A 96 -6.84 -13.29 2.07
CA VAL A 96 -6.07 -14.35 1.36
C VAL A 96 -4.63 -13.92 1.11
N GLU A 97 -4.44 -12.68 0.65
CA GLU A 97 -3.11 -12.15 0.34
C GLU A 97 -2.38 -11.57 1.57
N LYS A 98 -3.00 -11.64 2.77
CA LYS A 98 -2.49 -11.12 4.04
C LYS A 98 -2.04 -9.65 3.92
N ILE A 99 -2.87 -8.83 3.30
CA ILE A 99 -2.57 -7.42 3.00
C ILE A 99 -2.75 -6.56 4.25
N THR A 100 -1.72 -5.84 4.64
CA THR A 100 -1.71 -5.01 5.86
C THR A 100 -1.68 -3.50 5.59
N SER A 101 -1.57 -3.08 4.33
CA SER A 101 -1.48 -1.65 3.99
C SER A 101 -1.97 -1.36 2.58
N GLN A 102 -2.39 -0.10 2.36
CA GLN A 102 -2.79 0.41 1.04
C GLN A 102 -1.69 0.22 -0.02
N ARG A 103 -0.42 0.44 0.36
CA ARG A 103 0.72 0.29 -0.56
C ARG A 103 0.95 -1.17 -0.97
N MET A 104 0.74 -2.10 -0.04
CA MET A 104 0.82 -3.52 -0.33
C MET A 104 -0.33 -3.96 -1.24
N TYR A 105 -1.54 -3.44 -0.98
CA TYR A 105 -2.70 -3.67 -1.84
C TYR A 105 -2.45 -3.23 -3.28
N GLU A 106 -1.99 -1.99 -3.49
CA GLU A 106 -1.70 -1.48 -4.82
C GLU A 106 -0.73 -2.39 -5.59
N LYS A 107 0.36 -2.81 -4.95
CA LYS A 107 1.34 -3.72 -5.59
C LYS A 107 0.73 -5.08 -5.94
N LYS A 108 -0.03 -5.69 -5.03
CA LYS A 108 -0.59 -7.03 -5.22
C LYS A 108 -1.81 -7.06 -6.13
N SER A 109 -2.54 -5.95 -6.23
CA SER A 109 -3.72 -5.82 -7.10
C SER A 109 -3.38 -5.77 -8.59
N VAL A 110 -2.13 -5.47 -8.96
CA VAL A 110 -1.72 -5.37 -10.37
C VAL A 110 -1.90 -6.70 -11.08
N GLY A 111 -2.72 -6.72 -12.13
CA GLY A 111 -2.99 -7.92 -12.93
C GLY A 111 -3.90 -8.94 -12.26
N LYS A 112 -4.54 -8.58 -11.14
CA LYS A 112 -5.57 -9.39 -10.47
C LYS A 112 -6.96 -8.83 -10.77
N ASP A 113 -7.96 -9.70 -10.74
CA ASP A 113 -9.37 -9.32 -10.92
C ASP A 113 -9.96 -8.71 -9.64
N VAL A 114 -9.39 -7.58 -9.22
CA VAL A 114 -9.81 -6.82 -8.04
C VAL A 114 -9.80 -5.33 -8.36
N PRO A 115 -10.65 -4.51 -7.71
CA PRO A 115 -10.68 -3.08 -7.94
C PRO A 115 -9.36 -2.41 -7.52
N SER A 116 -8.93 -1.41 -8.27
CA SER A 116 -7.78 -0.60 -7.90
C SER A 116 -8.06 0.20 -6.62
N LEU A 117 -7.01 0.61 -5.90
CA LEU A 117 -7.16 1.48 -4.73
C LEU A 117 -7.88 2.79 -5.07
N SER A 118 -7.65 3.34 -6.27
CA SER A 118 -8.35 4.52 -6.77
C SER A 118 -9.86 4.28 -6.95
N THR A 119 -10.26 3.08 -7.39
CA THR A 119 -11.67 2.70 -7.51
C THR A 119 -12.32 2.58 -6.14
N LEU A 120 -11.63 1.98 -5.17
CA LEU A 120 -12.11 1.88 -3.79
C LEU A 120 -12.30 3.24 -3.14
N LYS A 121 -11.32 4.16 -3.28
CA LYS A 121 -11.42 5.53 -2.75
C LYS A 121 -12.57 6.32 -3.36
N LYS A 122 -12.85 6.14 -4.65
CA LYS A 122 -13.99 6.78 -5.32
C LYS A 122 -15.34 6.24 -4.82
N ARG A 123 -15.41 4.96 -4.47
CA ARG A 123 -16.65 4.29 -4.02
C ARG A 123 -16.93 4.50 -2.55
N PHE A 124 -15.91 4.33 -1.70
CA PHE A 124 -16.06 4.27 -0.25
C PHE A 124 -15.45 5.46 0.50
N GLY A 125 -14.74 6.37 -0.19
CA GLY A 125 -14.01 7.45 0.45
C GLY A 125 -12.80 6.93 1.25
N ASP A 126 -12.89 6.95 2.58
CA ASP A 126 -11.79 6.50 3.44
C ASP A 126 -11.76 4.98 3.57
N VAL A 127 -10.78 4.38 2.89
CA VAL A 127 -10.55 2.93 2.83
C VAL A 127 -9.55 2.43 3.89
N ARG A 128 -9.08 3.29 4.82
CA ARG A 128 -8.09 2.89 5.83
C ARG A 128 -8.58 1.76 6.73
N HIS A 129 -9.89 1.70 6.99
CA HIS A 129 -10.50 0.66 7.81
C HIS A 129 -10.31 -0.74 7.24
N LEU A 130 -10.30 -0.89 5.90
CA LEU A 130 -10.12 -2.18 5.22
C LEU A 130 -8.74 -2.81 5.47
N PHE A 131 -7.75 -2.01 5.83
CA PHE A 131 -6.36 -2.45 6.02
C PHE A 131 -5.92 -2.42 7.47
N ARG A 132 -6.80 -2.01 8.39
CA ARG A 132 -6.49 -2.17 9.81
C ARG A 132 -6.41 -3.66 10.07
N LYS A 133 -5.29 -4.13 10.61
CA LYS A 133 -5.34 -5.38 11.36
C LYS A 133 -6.51 -5.21 12.33
N ASN A 134 -7.37 -6.22 12.43
CA ASN A 134 -8.03 -6.49 13.69
C ASN A 134 -6.87 -6.65 14.68
N THR A 135 -6.37 -5.55 15.23
CA THR A 135 -5.76 -5.58 16.54
C THR A 135 -6.89 -6.12 17.37
N GLU A 136 -6.83 -7.43 17.60
CA GLU A 136 -7.39 -8.05 18.79
C GLU A 136 -7.33 -7.01 19.91
N GLU A 137 -8.44 -6.89 20.63
CA GLU A 137 -8.57 -6.01 21.78
C GLU A 137 -7.24 -5.91 22.53
N PRO A 138 -6.82 -4.71 22.97
CA PRO A 138 -5.53 -4.56 23.63
C PRO A 138 -5.41 -5.63 24.72
N LEU A 139 -4.47 -6.57 24.53
CA LEU A 139 -4.28 -7.77 25.37
C LEU A 139 -4.19 -7.44 26.88
N LEU A 140 -3.87 -6.19 27.20
CA LEU A 140 -3.78 -5.64 28.54
C LEU A 140 -4.45 -4.27 28.58
N THR A 141 -5.23 -3.99 29.62
CA THR A 141 -5.65 -2.64 30.02
C THR A 141 -4.44 -1.78 30.42
N ASP A 142 -4.60 -0.45 30.50
CA ASP A 142 -3.49 0.43 30.88
C ASP A 142 -2.94 0.12 32.28
N PHE A 143 -3.82 -0.31 33.20
CA PHE A 143 -3.43 -0.73 34.53
C PHE A 143 -2.60 -2.03 34.51
N GLU A 144 -3.07 -3.05 33.79
CA GLU A 144 -2.35 -4.33 33.66
C GLU A 144 -1.00 -4.14 32.95
N LEU A 145 -0.95 -3.26 31.97
CA LEU A 145 0.29 -2.89 31.27
C LEU A 145 1.34 -2.30 32.22
N LEU A 146 0.92 -1.37 33.10
CA LEU A 146 1.81 -0.74 34.08
C LEU A 146 2.25 -1.73 35.16
N LEU A 147 1.34 -2.63 35.58
CA LEU A 147 1.65 -3.69 36.54
C LEU A 147 2.69 -4.66 35.96
N GLU A 148 2.52 -5.09 34.71
CA GLU A 148 3.45 -6.00 34.03
C GLU A 148 4.81 -5.34 33.81
N LEU A 149 4.84 -4.04 33.46
CA LEU A 149 6.08 -3.26 33.37
C LEU A 149 6.84 -3.24 34.71
N ARG A 150 6.13 -3.05 35.82
CA ARG A 150 6.70 -3.08 37.16
C ARG A 150 7.27 -4.46 37.49
N ASN A 151 6.49 -5.52 37.23
CA ASN A 151 6.90 -6.89 37.50
C ASN A 151 8.16 -7.27 36.70
N GLU A 152 8.24 -6.85 35.44
CA GLU A 152 9.40 -7.10 34.59
C GLU A 152 10.65 -6.37 35.09
N LEU A 153 10.52 -5.12 35.55
CA LEU A 153 11.62 -4.38 36.18
C LEU A 153 12.13 -5.06 37.46
N ILE A 154 11.21 -5.64 38.25
CA ILE A 154 11.53 -6.41 39.45
C ILE A 154 12.25 -7.71 39.06
N ARG A 155 11.74 -8.46 38.08
CA ARG A 155 12.33 -9.71 37.56
C ARG A 155 13.76 -9.50 37.08
N LEU A 156 14.00 -8.40 36.35
CA LEU A 156 15.32 -8.03 35.82
C LEU A 156 16.24 -7.39 36.86
N ARG A 157 15.79 -7.22 38.12
CA ARG A 157 16.52 -6.55 39.20
C ARG A 157 17.04 -5.16 38.81
N LEU A 158 16.24 -4.42 38.03
CA LEU A 158 16.58 -3.08 37.55
C LEU A 158 16.03 -1.97 38.45
N GLN A 159 15.51 -2.29 39.63
CA GLN A 159 14.84 -1.34 40.53
C GLN A 159 15.75 -0.17 40.95
N ASP A 160 17.06 -0.43 41.11
CA ASP A 160 18.05 0.58 41.53
C ASP A 160 18.72 1.32 40.36
N ASP A 161 18.46 0.88 39.13
CA ASP A 161 19.05 1.45 37.92
C ASP A 161 17.98 2.18 37.10
N LEU A 162 16.83 1.56 36.85
CA LEU A 162 15.74 2.09 36.03
C LEU A 162 16.22 2.64 34.68
N SER A 163 17.31 2.08 34.14
CA SER A 163 17.85 2.48 32.84
C SER A 163 16.98 1.89 31.74
N MET A 164 16.30 2.76 31.00
CA MET A 164 15.50 2.40 29.83
C MET A 164 16.31 1.57 28.82
N THR A 165 17.58 1.91 28.60
CA THR A 165 18.46 1.20 27.67
C THR A 165 18.79 -0.21 28.15
N LYS A 166 19.00 -0.40 29.46
CA LYS A 166 19.22 -1.75 30.02
C LYS A 166 17.94 -2.57 29.96
N PHE A 167 16.81 -1.96 30.30
CA PHE A 167 15.51 -2.61 30.19
C PHE A 167 15.24 -3.08 28.75
N ARG A 168 15.43 -2.24 27.73
CA ARG A 168 15.28 -2.62 26.31
C ARG A 168 16.18 -3.78 25.87
N LYS A 169 17.35 -3.94 26.48
CA LYS A 169 18.30 -5.02 26.16
C LYS A 169 17.98 -6.33 26.86
N LEU A 170 17.37 -6.27 28.03
CA LEU A 170 17.16 -7.42 28.92
C LEU A 170 15.70 -7.91 28.92
N ALA A 171 14.76 -7.05 28.52
CA ALA A 171 13.36 -7.41 28.44
C ALA A 171 13.13 -8.39 27.28
N GLU A 172 12.64 -9.57 27.64
CA GLU A 172 12.27 -10.65 26.71
C GLU A 172 10.80 -11.07 26.90
N SER A 173 10.02 -10.33 27.69
CA SER A 173 8.62 -10.66 27.97
C SER A 173 7.80 -10.70 26.68
N GLN A 174 7.11 -11.83 26.44
CA GLN A 174 6.18 -11.99 25.33
C GLN A 174 4.89 -11.17 25.52
N ASN A 175 4.58 -10.81 26.77
CA ASN A 175 3.32 -10.14 27.14
C ASN A 175 3.45 -8.61 27.15
N LEU A 176 4.67 -8.08 27.22
CA LEU A 176 4.92 -6.65 27.29
C LEU A 176 5.20 -6.09 25.88
N PRO A 177 4.45 -5.07 25.41
CA PRO A 177 4.81 -4.38 24.18
C PRO A 177 6.10 -3.57 24.36
N SER A 178 6.69 -3.12 23.26
CA SER A 178 7.93 -2.33 23.32
C SER A 178 7.77 -1.06 24.16
N VAL A 179 8.85 -0.61 24.80
CA VAL A 179 8.87 0.61 25.63
C VAL A 179 8.27 1.81 24.89
N ASP A 180 8.59 1.97 23.60
CA ASP A 180 8.05 3.06 22.77
C ASP A 180 6.54 2.96 22.58
N THR A 181 6.01 1.75 22.50
CA THR A 181 4.56 1.49 22.42
C THR A 181 3.88 1.83 23.74
N ILE A 182 4.48 1.46 24.88
CA ILE A 182 3.98 1.80 26.22
C ILE A 182 3.92 3.31 26.41
N MET A 183 5.01 4.02 26.09
CA MET A 183 5.08 5.48 26.21
C MET A 183 4.05 6.19 25.32
N LYS A 184 3.88 5.72 24.07
CA LYS A 184 2.86 6.26 23.15
C LYS A 184 1.44 6.02 23.64
N ARG A 185 1.18 4.83 24.18
CA ARG A 185 -0.15 4.43 24.66
C ARG A 185 -0.55 5.21 25.91
N THR A 186 0.38 5.38 26.84
CA THR A 186 0.14 6.08 28.12
C THR A 186 0.34 7.59 28.05
N ASN A 187 0.89 8.10 26.93
CA ASN A 187 1.30 9.49 26.75
C ASN A 187 2.25 9.99 27.85
N LYS A 188 3.16 9.13 28.31
CA LYS A 188 4.11 9.40 29.40
C LYS A 188 5.54 9.13 28.98
N ASN A 189 6.46 9.92 29.51
CA ASN A 189 7.89 9.65 29.36
C ASN A 189 8.35 8.54 30.33
N TRP A 190 9.58 8.02 30.13
CA TRP A 190 10.09 6.93 30.97
C TRP A 190 10.19 7.31 32.46
N GLU A 191 10.56 8.55 32.80
CA GLU A 191 10.67 8.99 34.19
C GLU A 191 9.29 9.05 34.87
N GLU A 192 8.28 9.54 34.15
CA GLU A 192 6.88 9.57 34.57
C GLU A 192 6.34 8.15 34.78
N LEU A 193 6.62 7.23 33.85
CA LEU A 193 6.25 5.82 33.98
C LEU A 193 6.86 5.18 35.22
N MET A 194 8.16 5.40 35.47
CA MET A 194 8.82 4.84 36.65
C MET A 194 8.24 5.40 37.96
N THR A 195 7.89 6.69 37.96
CA THR A 195 7.25 7.35 39.11
C THR A 195 5.85 6.78 39.35
N GLU A 196 5.07 6.60 38.30
CA GLU A 196 3.70 6.08 38.37
C GLU A 196 3.64 4.62 38.84
N ILE A 197 4.57 3.77 38.41
CA ILE A 197 4.64 2.38 38.88
C ILE A 197 5.30 2.26 40.27
N GLY A 198 5.61 3.37 40.93
CA GLY A 198 6.02 3.43 42.34
C GLY A 198 7.52 3.42 42.60
N PHE A 199 8.37 3.72 41.61
CA PHE A 199 9.80 3.88 41.82
C PHE A 199 10.22 5.34 41.99
N ASP A 200 11.14 5.61 42.92
CA ASP A 200 11.71 6.95 43.11
C ASP A 200 12.84 7.24 42.11
N TYR A 201 12.45 7.50 40.87
CA TYR A 201 13.38 7.72 39.76
C TYR A 201 14.34 8.89 40.01
N ARG A 202 13.85 9.98 40.60
CA ARG A 202 14.66 11.18 40.88
C ARG A 202 15.78 10.88 41.88
N ARG A 203 15.46 10.16 42.96
CA ARG A 203 16.46 9.78 43.97
C ARG A 203 17.54 8.88 43.39
N ILE A 204 17.15 7.89 42.56
CA ILE A 204 18.08 6.98 41.90
C ILE A 204 19.00 7.73 40.92
N LYS A 205 18.45 8.65 40.14
CA LYS A 205 19.22 9.49 39.20
C LYS A 205 20.27 10.34 39.93
N ILE A 206 19.89 10.99 41.03
CA ILE A 206 20.80 11.79 41.86
C ILE A 206 21.91 10.92 42.46
N TYR A 207 21.57 9.74 42.98
CA TYR A 207 22.54 8.81 43.58
C TYR A 207 23.61 8.39 42.57
N LYS A 208 23.22 8.03 41.34
CA LYS A 208 24.18 7.67 40.29
C LYS A 208 25.07 8.81 39.85
N GLN A 209 24.51 10.01 39.70
CA GLN A 209 25.30 11.19 39.34
C GLN A 209 26.37 11.46 40.41
N ARG A 210 26.01 11.37 41.70
CA ARG A 210 26.95 11.50 42.82
C ARG A 210 28.03 10.42 42.81
N ASN A 211 27.68 9.16 42.57
CA ASN A 211 28.64 8.05 42.49
C ASN A 211 29.58 8.17 41.29
N ASN A 212 29.08 8.56 40.12
CA ASN A 212 29.93 8.76 38.94
C ASN A 212 30.91 9.93 39.15
N LEU A 213 30.47 11.00 39.83
CA LEU A 213 31.34 12.12 40.18
C LEU A 213 32.39 11.75 41.23
N SER A 214 32.07 10.87 42.20
CA SER A 214 33.03 10.40 43.21
C SER A 214 34.06 9.44 42.63
N ILE A 215 33.66 8.54 41.71
CA ILE A 215 34.57 7.66 40.98
C ILE A 215 35.55 8.46 40.13
N LYS A 216 35.08 9.49 39.41
CA LYS A 216 35.91 10.35 38.56
C LYS A 216 36.93 11.19 39.35
N LYS A 217 36.69 11.42 40.64
CA LYS A 217 37.64 12.09 41.56
C LYS A 217 38.71 11.15 42.12
N LYS A 218 38.48 9.83 42.12
CA LYS A 218 39.45 8.82 42.60
C LYS A 218 40.41 8.34 41.50
N THR A 219 40.09 8.59 40.23
CA THR A 219 40.89 8.21 39.06
C THR A 219 41.68 9.38 38.45
N LYS A 220 41.68 10.54 39.10
CA LYS A 220 42.63 11.64 38.87
C LYS A 220 43.63 11.67 40.01
#